data_AF-A0A0J9TVL4-F1
#
_entry.id   AF-A0A0J9TVL4-F1
#
_cell.length_a   1.000
_cell.length_b   1.000
_cell.length_c   1.000
_cell.angle_alpha   90.00
_cell.angle_beta   90.00
_cell.angle_gamma   90.00
#
_symmetry.space_group_name_H-M   'P 1'
#
loop_
_entity.id
_entity.type
_entity.pdbx_description
1 polymer ?
#
loop_
_entity_poly.entity_id
_entity_poly.type
_entity_poly.pdbx_seq_one_letter_code
_entity_poly.pdbx_strand_id
1 'polypeptide(L)'
;MTMLEGMTSIDLGSSPMQETTGDMNDVLPDELMESPEERYERLLRRAQVEDLTEVSGIGCLYQSGVDRLGRPVIVFCGKWFPAQNIDLEKALLYLIKLLDPIVKGDYVISYFHTLTSTNNYPSLHWLREVYSVLPYKYKKNLKAFYIVHPTFWTKMMTWWFTTFMAPAIKAKVHSLPGVEHLYSAITKDQLEIPAYITEYDMATNGLHYFNPVPTAS
;
A
#
# COMPACT_ATOMS: atom_id res chain seq x y z
N MET A 1 -72.99 42.79 -27.08
CA MET A 1 -74.11 43.65 -26.63
C MET A 1 -73.59 44.43 -25.43
N THR A 2 -73.65 45.76 -25.45
CA THR A 2 -73.03 46.71 -24.47
C THR A 2 -71.49 46.57 -24.29
N MET A 3 -70.66 47.48 -24.84
CA MET A 3 -70.27 48.84 -24.36
C MET A 3 -69.13 48.78 -23.32
N LEU A 4 -67.97 49.45 -23.47
CA LEU A 4 -67.68 50.92 -23.51
C LEU A 4 -68.02 51.58 -22.15
N GLU A 5 -67.21 52.40 -21.46
CA GLU A 5 -65.92 53.12 -21.70
C GLU A 5 -65.05 53.10 -20.39
N GLY A 6 -63.83 53.65 -20.21
CA GLY A 6 -62.83 54.28 -21.10
C GLY A 6 -62.10 55.50 -20.45
N MET A 7 -60.73 55.57 -20.52
CA MET A 7 -59.85 56.77 -20.30
C MET A 7 -59.78 57.32 -18.85
N THR A 8 -58.74 58.00 -18.30
CA THR A 8 -57.35 58.46 -18.63
C THR A 8 -56.56 58.61 -17.28
N SER A 9 -55.32 59.09 -17.04
CA SER A 9 -54.21 59.83 -17.72
C SER A 9 -52.87 59.59 -16.94
N ILE A 10 -51.64 59.73 -17.47
CA ILE A 10 -50.74 60.92 -17.59
C ILE A 10 -50.47 61.67 -16.25
N ASP A 11 -49.24 61.99 -15.77
CA ASP A 11 -47.82 61.59 -16.03
C ASP A 11 -46.88 62.25 -14.96
N LEU A 12 -45.55 62.02 -15.05
CA LEU A 12 -44.40 62.77 -14.48
C LEU A 12 -43.91 62.47 -13.03
N GLY A 13 -42.63 62.04 -12.92
CA GLY A 13 -41.86 61.98 -11.66
C GLY A 13 -40.50 61.26 -11.83
N SER A 14 -39.37 61.96 -11.60
CA SER A 14 -38.04 61.53 -12.08
C SER A 14 -37.02 61.08 -11.01
N SER A 15 -36.36 59.93 -11.26
CA SER A 15 -34.96 59.60 -10.88
C SER A 15 -34.62 59.47 -9.37
N PRO A 16 -33.43 58.93 -8.97
CA PRO A 16 -32.30 58.40 -9.77
C PRO A 16 -31.96 56.91 -9.48
N MET A 17 -30.78 56.49 -9.95
CA MET A 17 -30.20 55.13 -9.81
C MET A 17 -29.83 54.77 -8.36
N GLN A 18 -29.84 53.46 -8.07
CA GLN A 18 -28.85 52.84 -7.18
C GLN A 18 -28.35 51.54 -7.81
N GLU A 19 -27.11 51.55 -8.28
CA GLU A 19 -26.38 50.31 -8.58
C GLU A 19 -25.95 49.67 -7.25
N THR A 20 -26.65 48.63 -6.82
CA THR A 20 -26.08 47.68 -5.84
C THR A 20 -25.20 46.70 -6.59
N THR A 21 -23.90 47.01 -6.66
CA THR A 21 -22.85 46.09 -7.13
C THR A 21 -22.73 44.90 -6.17
N GLY A 22 -23.63 43.92 -6.34
CA GLY A 22 -23.55 42.63 -5.66
C GLY A 22 -22.32 41.89 -6.15
N ASP A 23 -21.40 41.60 -5.22
CA ASP A 23 -20.02 41.28 -5.56
C ASP A 23 -19.89 40.03 -6.45
N MET A 24 -19.16 40.16 -7.55
CA MET A 24 -18.98 39.11 -8.55
C MET A 24 -17.53 38.62 -8.55
N ASN A 25 -17.00 38.25 -7.38
CA ASN A 25 -15.96 37.25 -7.15
C ASN A 25 -15.61 37.18 -5.65
N ASP A 26 -15.98 36.10 -4.95
CA ASP A 26 -15.10 35.46 -3.94
C ASP A 26 -15.66 34.10 -3.43
N VAL A 27 -15.86 33.18 -4.37
CA VAL A 27 -15.91 31.74 -4.05
C VAL A 27 -14.68 31.11 -4.70
N LEU A 28 -13.63 30.88 -3.88
CA LEU A 28 -12.35 30.36 -4.35
C LEU A 28 -12.53 28.98 -5.01
N PRO A 29 -12.15 28.81 -6.29
CA PRO A 29 -12.14 27.50 -6.96
C PRO A 29 -10.82 26.75 -6.68
N ASP A 30 -10.39 26.69 -5.42
CA ASP A 30 -9.02 26.28 -5.03
C ASP A 30 -8.95 24.98 -4.20
N GLU A 31 -10.05 24.21 -4.12
CA GLU A 31 -9.95 22.75 -3.96
C GLU A 31 -9.71 22.10 -5.34
N LEU A 32 -8.54 22.40 -5.92
CA LEU A 32 -8.01 21.63 -7.04
C LEU A 32 -7.85 20.17 -6.60
N MET A 33 -8.59 19.26 -7.22
CA MET A 33 -8.50 17.83 -6.92
C MET A 33 -7.09 17.31 -7.26
N GLU A 34 -6.25 17.19 -6.23
CA GLU A 34 -4.89 16.66 -6.33
C GLU A 34 -4.87 15.33 -7.10
N SER A 35 -4.10 15.28 -8.19
CA SER A 35 -3.99 14.05 -8.98
C SER A 35 -3.30 12.93 -8.19
N PRO A 36 -3.54 11.64 -8.51
CA PRO A 36 -2.84 10.53 -7.87
C PRO A 36 -1.31 10.65 -7.97
N GLU A 37 -0.82 11.20 -9.08
CA GLU A 37 0.58 11.50 -9.35
C GLU A 37 1.12 12.61 -8.43
N GLU A 38 0.43 13.75 -8.30
CA GLU A 38 0.83 14.83 -7.39
C GLU A 38 0.80 14.39 -5.93
N ARG A 39 -0.24 13.63 -5.53
CA ARG A 39 -0.35 13.03 -4.19
C ARG A 39 0.84 12.13 -3.89
N TYR A 40 1.25 11.31 -4.86
CA TYR A 40 2.45 10.47 -4.72
C TYR A 40 3.73 11.31 -4.61
N GLU A 41 3.93 12.30 -5.48
CA GLU A 41 5.14 13.14 -5.45
C GLU A 41 5.22 14.01 -4.19
N ARG A 42 4.08 14.44 -3.61
CA ARG A 42 4.05 15.08 -2.28
C ARG A 42 4.52 14.11 -1.19
N LEU A 43 4.02 12.88 -1.18
CA LEU A 43 4.43 11.86 -0.21
C LEU A 43 5.88 11.40 -0.41
N LEU A 44 6.37 11.30 -1.64
CA LEU A 44 7.78 10.98 -1.93
C LEU A 44 8.72 12.08 -1.41
N ARG A 45 8.37 13.37 -1.59
CA ARG A 45 9.11 14.49 -1.03
C ARG A 45 9.12 14.46 0.50
N ARG A 46 7.95 14.26 1.15
CA ARG A 46 7.84 14.07 2.61
C ARG A 46 8.72 12.92 3.10
N ALA A 47 8.68 11.77 2.42
CA ALA A 47 9.47 10.60 2.76
C ALA A 47 10.99 10.83 2.74
N GLN A 48 11.50 11.79 1.97
CA GLN A 48 12.93 12.15 2.00
C GLN A 48 13.28 13.09 3.17
N VAL A 49 12.38 14.01 3.54
CA VAL A 49 12.62 15.09 4.51
C VAL A 49 12.27 14.72 5.96
N GLU A 50 11.22 13.91 6.17
CA GLU A 50 10.77 13.54 7.51
C GLU A 50 11.71 12.54 8.20
N ASP A 51 11.77 12.62 9.54
CA ASP A 51 12.45 11.63 10.36
C ASP A 51 11.58 10.35 10.46
N LEU A 52 12.13 9.27 9.92
CA LEU A 52 11.54 7.94 9.89
C LEU A 52 12.40 6.94 10.68
N THR A 53 13.35 7.42 11.49
CA THR A 53 14.30 6.59 12.27
C THR A 53 13.55 5.58 13.14
N GLU A 54 12.51 6.02 13.84
CA GLU A 54 11.57 5.19 14.61
C GLU A 54 11.03 3.99 13.80
N VAL A 55 10.52 4.25 12.60
CA VAL A 55 9.94 3.21 11.72
C VAL A 55 11.02 2.27 11.18
N SER A 56 12.16 2.81 10.77
CA SER A 56 13.28 1.99 10.27
C SER A 56 13.93 1.13 11.36
N GLY A 57 14.00 1.63 12.59
CA GLY A 57 14.63 0.96 13.74
C GLY A 57 13.87 -0.28 14.22
N ILE A 58 12.60 -0.41 13.84
CA ILE A 58 11.80 -1.63 14.05
C ILE A 58 12.33 -2.80 13.18
N GLY A 59 13.05 -2.51 12.09
CA GLY A 59 13.60 -3.52 11.19
C GLY A 59 12.56 -4.39 10.48
N CYS A 60 11.27 -4.04 10.52
CA CYS A 60 10.22 -4.88 9.95
C CYS A 60 10.26 -4.95 8.41
N LEU A 61 10.81 -3.95 7.72
CA LEU A 61 10.81 -3.84 6.26
C LEU A 61 12.21 -3.42 5.78
N TYR A 62 12.82 -4.21 4.90
CA TYR A 62 14.19 -3.97 4.38
C TYR A 62 14.40 -4.63 3.02
N GLN A 63 15.50 -4.29 2.33
CA GLN A 63 15.96 -4.99 1.13
C GLN A 63 16.98 -6.08 1.54
N SER A 64 16.92 -7.25 0.91
CA SER A 64 17.86 -8.37 1.16
C SER A 64 18.26 -9.03 -0.16
N GLY A 65 19.47 -8.78 -0.64
CA GLY A 65 20.02 -9.45 -1.83
C GLY A 65 19.14 -9.38 -3.10
N VAL A 66 19.23 -10.43 -3.92
CA VAL A 66 18.45 -10.64 -5.15
C VAL A 66 17.89 -12.06 -5.24
N ASP A 67 16.85 -12.26 -6.05
CA ASP A 67 16.35 -13.59 -6.41
C ASP A 67 17.17 -14.27 -7.52
N ARG A 68 16.81 -15.52 -7.86
CA ARG A 68 17.49 -16.31 -8.90
C ARG A 68 17.41 -15.70 -10.32
N LEU A 69 16.66 -14.63 -10.53
CA LEU A 69 16.58 -13.87 -11.78
C LEU A 69 17.21 -12.46 -11.65
N GLY A 70 17.97 -12.21 -10.58
CA GLY A 70 18.65 -10.93 -10.33
C GLY A 70 17.74 -9.80 -9.86
N ARG A 71 16.50 -10.10 -9.48
CA ARG A 71 15.52 -9.08 -9.05
C ARG A 71 15.68 -8.79 -7.56
N PRO A 72 15.75 -7.52 -7.11
CA PRO A 72 15.84 -7.19 -5.69
C PRO A 72 14.68 -7.79 -4.87
N VAL A 73 15.01 -8.34 -3.69
CA VAL A 73 14.01 -8.85 -2.74
C VAL A 73 13.78 -7.81 -1.65
N ILE A 74 12.51 -7.47 -1.42
CA ILE A 74 12.07 -6.77 -0.22
C ILE A 74 11.59 -7.80 0.80
N VAL A 75 12.11 -7.77 2.02
CA VAL A 75 11.65 -8.59 3.13
C VAL A 75 10.70 -7.77 4.02
N PHE A 76 9.57 -8.36 4.42
CA PHE A 76 8.65 -7.77 5.38
C PHE A 76 8.34 -8.78 6.51
N CYS A 77 8.84 -8.51 7.72
CA CYS A 77 8.68 -9.34 8.91
C CYS A 77 7.45 -8.90 9.72
N GLY A 78 6.32 -9.57 9.50
CA GLY A 78 5.03 -9.15 10.04
C GLY A 78 4.97 -9.07 11.58
N LYS A 79 5.71 -9.91 12.30
CA LYS A 79 5.76 -9.92 13.78
C LYS A 79 6.25 -8.60 14.36
N TRP A 80 7.13 -7.91 13.64
CA TRP A 80 7.77 -6.67 14.10
C TRP A 80 6.96 -5.43 13.76
N PHE A 81 6.08 -5.47 12.75
CA PHE A 81 5.23 -4.34 12.39
C PHE A 81 4.15 -4.11 13.47
N PRO A 82 4.19 -3.03 14.28
CA PRO A 82 3.32 -2.85 15.43
C PRO A 82 2.14 -1.96 15.05
N ALA A 83 1.24 -2.50 14.22
CA ALA A 83 0.22 -1.75 13.48
C ALA A 83 -0.78 -0.93 14.34
N GLN A 84 -0.88 -1.22 15.64
CA GLN A 84 -1.74 -0.51 16.60
C GLN A 84 -0.99 0.54 17.44
N ASN A 85 0.35 0.62 17.31
CA ASN A 85 1.23 1.43 18.15
C ASN A 85 2.20 2.31 17.33
N ILE A 86 2.25 2.13 16.00
CA ILE A 86 3.10 2.89 15.09
C ILE A 86 2.30 3.98 14.37
N ASP A 87 2.98 5.07 14.03
CA ASP A 87 2.51 6.03 13.04
C ASP A 87 2.38 5.36 11.66
N LEU A 88 1.14 5.12 11.24
CA LEU A 88 0.80 4.48 9.97
C LEU A 88 1.03 5.38 8.75
N GLU A 89 1.18 6.69 8.91
CA GLU A 89 1.56 7.60 7.84
C GLU A 89 3.08 7.55 7.62
N LYS A 90 3.89 7.68 8.69
CA LYS A 90 5.34 7.44 8.62
C LYS A 90 5.67 6.03 8.10
N ALA A 91 4.87 5.02 8.43
CA ALA A 91 5.01 3.67 7.86
C ALA A 91 4.85 3.64 6.33
N LEU A 92 3.90 4.39 5.78
CA LEU A 92 3.73 4.58 4.33
C LEU A 92 4.87 5.42 3.73
N LEU A 93 5.32 6.48 4.41
CA LEU A 93 6.47 7.25 3.96
C LEU A 93 7.75 6.40 3.90
N TYR A 94 8.01 5.54 4.90
CA TYR A 94 9.15 4.63 4.89
C TYR A 94 9.05 3.56 3.79
N LEU A 95 7.85 3.00 3.58
CA LEU A 95 7.55 2.11 2.45
C LEU A 95 7.87 2.79 1.10
N ILE A 96 7.47 4.05 0.92
CA ILE A 96 7.77 4.83 -0.29
C ILE A 96 9.29 5.09 -0.41
N LYS A 97 9.95 5.53 0.67
CA LYS A 97 11.41 5.82 0.70
C LYS A 97 12.25 4.61 0.27
N LEU A 98 11.92 3.43 0.79
CA LEU A 98 12.63 2.19 0.49
C LEU A 98 12.35 1.70 -0.94
N LEU A 99 11.08 1.72 -1.39
CA LEU A 99 10.71 1.09 -2.66
C LEU A 99 10.82 1.99 -3.89
N ASP A 100 10.70 3.33 -3.82
CA ASP A 100 10.78 4.20 -5.03
C ASP A 100 12.01 3.91 -5.94
N PRO A 101 13.25 3.81 -5.41
CA PRO A 101 14.40 3.47 -6.26
C PRO A 101 14.31 2.06 -6.86
N ILE A 102 13.69 1.12 -6.15
CA ILE A 102 13.66 -0.31 -6.51
C ILE A 102 12.59 -0.58 -7.57
N VAL A 103 11.39 0.02 -7.45
CA VAL A 103 10.27 -0.18 -8.41
C VAL A 103 10.51 0.42 -9.80
N LYS A 104 11.66 1.04 -10.02
CA LYS A 104 12.16 1.41 -11.36
C LYS A 104 12.53 0.16 -12.18
N GLY A 105 12.97 -0.90 -11.51
CA GLY A 105 13.22 -2.22 -12.07
C GLY A 105 12.23 -3.29 -11.56
N ASP A 106 12.40 -4.51 -12.07
CA ASP A 106 11.61 -5.68 -11.68
C ASP A 106 12.05 -6.22 -10.32
N TYR A 107 11.10 -6.49 -9.41
CA TYR A 107 11.39 -6.82 -8.00
C TYR A 107 10.42 -7.88 -7.42
N VAL A 108 10.76 -8.42 -6.26
CA VAL A 108 9.91 -9.38 -5.51
C VAL A 108 9.79 -9.01 -4.03
N ILE A 109 8.73 -9.48 -3.37
CA ILE A 109 8.49 -9.28 -1.94
C ILE A 109 8.40 -10.65 -1.24
N SER A 110 9.04 -10.77 -0.08
CA SER A 110 8.95 -11.91 0.84
C SER A 110 8.36 -11.45 2.18
N TYR A 111 7.05 -11.63 2.36
CA TYR A 111 6.34 -11.34 3.60
C TYR A 111 6.34 -12.58 4.52
N PHE A 112 6.96 -12.45 5.69
CA PHE A 112 6.98 -13.48 6.72
C PHE A 112 5.84 -13.24 7.72
N HIS A 113 4.78 -14.03 7.59
CA HIS A 113 3.59 -14.04 8.46
C HIS A 113 3.83 -14.85 9.75
N THR A 114 5.07 -14.91 10.20
CA THR A 114 5.51 -15.86 11.24
C THR A 114 5.27 -15.27 12.63
N LEU A 115 4.50 -15.97 13.47
CA LEU A 115 4.15 -15.53 14.83
C LEU A 115 3.50 -14.13 14.89
N THR A 116 2.77 -13.73 13.84
CA THR A 116 1.97 -12.49 13.82
C THR A 116 0.72 -12.59 14.69
N SER A 117 0.49 -11.56 15.49
CA SER A 117 -0.69 -11.39 16.35
C SER A 117 -1.73 -10.44 15.74
N THR A 118 -2.88 -10.26 16.43
CA THR A 118 -3.87 -9.24 16.08
C THR A 118 -3.29 -7.83 16.02
N ASN A 119 -2.31 -7.53 16.88
CA ASN A 119 -1.72 -6.20 17.00
C ASN A 119 -0.77 -5.87 15.83
N ASN A 120 -0.45 -6.87 15.00
CA ASN A 120 0.37 -6.72 13.80
C ASN A 120 -0.46 -6.46 12.53
N TYR A 121 -1.79 -6.51 12.58
CA TYR A 121 -2.64 -6.23 11.42
C TYR A 121 -2.96 -4.74 11.30
N PRO A 122 -2.54 -4.07 10.21
CA PRO A 122 -3.14 -2.79 9.84
C PRO A 122 -4.58 -3.01 9.36
N SER A 123 -5.37 -1.93 9.36
CA SER A 123 -6.75 -2.00 8.87
C SER A 123 -6.81 -2.29 7.35
N LEU A 124 -7.88 -2.95 6.91
CA LEU A 124 -8.15 -3.13 5.47
C LEU A 124 -8.31 -1.78 4.75
N HIS A 125 -8.73 -0.73 5.46
CA HIS A 125 -8.75 0.64 4.95
C HIS A 125 -7.34 1.13 4.61
N TRP A 126 -6.39 1.03 5.54
CA TRP A 126 -5.00 1.43 5.30
C TRP A 126 -4.36 0.60 4.18
N LEU A 127 -4.57 -0.71 4.14
CA LEU A 127 -4.06 -1.55 3.04
C LEU A 127 -4.65 -1.16 1.67
N ARG A 128 -5.92 -0.77 1.61
CA ARG A 128 -6.56 -0.21 0.41
C ARG A 128 -5.97 1.16 0.05
N GLU A 129 -5.73 2.02 1.03
CA GLU A 129 -5.14 3.34 0.83
C GLU A 129 -3.71 3.26 0.31
N VAL A 130 -2.85 2.44 0.92
CA VAL A 130 -1.50 2.13 0.42
C VAL A 130 -1.59 1.64 -1.04
N TYR A 131 -2.46 0.68 -1.33
CA TYR A 131 -2.66 0.21 -2.71
C TYR A 131 -3.20 1.30 -3.65
N SER A 132 -3.95 2.29 -3.17
CA SER A 132 -4.46 3.41 -3.97
C SER A 132 -3.41 4.49 -4.23
N VAL A 133 -2.57 4.80 -3.24
CA VAL A 133 -1.51 5.81 -3.28
C VAL A 133 -0.34 5.35 -4.15
N LEU A 134 0.02 4.07 -4.12
CA LEU A 134 1.19 3.56 -4.85
C LEU A 134 0.92 3.52 -6.38
N PRO A 135 1.71 4.27 -7.20
CA PRO A 135 1.50 4.35 -8.64
C PRO A 135 1.68 3.01 -9.35
N TYR A 136 1.21 2.94 -10.60
CA TYR A 136 1.19 1.71 -11.38
C TYR A 136 2.57 1.00 -11.50
N LYS A 137 3.69 1.74 -11.41
CA LYS A 137 5.06 1.17 -11.41
C LYS A 137 5.26 0.06 -10.37
N TYR A 138 4.76 0.25 -9.14
CA TYR A 138 4.79 -0.76 -8.07
C TYR A 138 4.08 -2.05 -8.51
N LYS A 139 2.84 -1.90 -9.01
CA LYS A 139 1.95 -3.01 -9.40
C LYS A 139 2.44 -3.74 -10.65
N LYS A 140 3.07 -3.02 -11.59
CA LYS A 140 3.65 -3.55 -12.85
C LYS A 140 4.91 -4.37 -12.60
N ASN A 141 5.86 -3.80 -11.84
CA ASN A 141 7.23 -4.30 -11.78
C ASN A 141 7.44 -5.33 -10.66
N LEU A 142 6.56 -5.36 -9.64
CA LEU A 142 6.44 -6.51 -8.74
C LEU A 142 6.17 -7.78 -9.56
N LYS A 143 6.96 -8.84 -9.39
CA LYS A 143 6.75 -10.13 -10.10
C LYS A 143 6.16 -11.22 -9.21
N ALA A 144 6.60 -11.27 -7.97
CA ALA A 144 6.13 -12.23 -6.98
C ALA A 144 6.05 -11.58 -5.60
N PHE A 145 5.01 -11.94 -4.85
CA PHE A 145 4.78 -11.60 -3.46
C PHE A 145 4.60 -12.92 -2.71
N TYR A 146 5.68 -13.42 -2.13
CA TYR A 146 5.68 -14.64 -1.33
C TYR A 146 5.15 -14.33 0.06
N ILE A 147 4.19 -15.11 0.53
CA ILE A 147 3.72 -15.09 1.93
C ILE A 147 4.15 -16.39 2.58
N VAL A 148 5.07 -16.31 3.55
CA VAL A 148 5.64 -17.46 4.26
C VAL A 148 4.94 -17.62 5.61
N HIS A 149 4.59 -18.86 5.96
CA HIS A 149 3.77 -19.25 7.12
C HIS A 149 2.36 -18.62 7.20
N PRO A 150 1.59 -18.46 6.09
CA PRO A 150 0.24 -17.88 6.15
C PRO A 150 -0.75 -18.80 6.89
N THR A 151 -1.40 -18.26 7.92
CA THR A 151 -2.53 -18.92 8.60
C THR A 151 -3.72 -19.07 7.65
N PHE A 152 -4.67 -19.95 7.97
CA PHE A 152 -5.91 -20.12 7.18
C PHE A 152 -6.68 -18.79 7.04
N TRP A 153 -6.79 -18.03 8.13
CA TRP A 153 -7.40 -16.69 8.13
C TRP A 153 -6.70 -15.74 7.16
N THR A 154 -5.36 -15.69 7.20
CA THR A 154 -4.57 -14.85 6.30
C THR A 154 -4.71 -15.27 4.84
N LYS A 155 -4.72 -16.58 4.53
CA LYS A 155 -5.01 -17.06 3.16
C LYS A 155 -6.37 -16.54 2.66
N MET A 156 -7.41 -16.62 3.50
CA MET A 156 -8.75 -16.16 3.15
C MET A 156 -8.82 -14.62 2.99
N MET A 157 -8.25 -13.86 3.92
CA MET A 157 -8.20 -12.39 3.88
C MET A 157 -7.39 -11.88 2.68
N THR A 158 -6.23 -12.46 2.40
CA THR A 158 -5.40 -12.13 1.23
C THR A 158 -6.13 -12.47 -0.07
N TRP A 159 -6.80 -13.63 -0.17
CA TRP A 159 -7.61 -13.97 -1.34
C TRP A 159 -8.75 -12.97 -1.55
N TRP A 160 -9.45 -12.56 -0.48
CA TRP A 160 -10.52 -11.57 -0.57
C TRP A 160 -10.00 -10.19 -0.99
N PHE A 161 -8.96 -9.67 -0.32
CA PHE A 161 -8.33 -8.39 -0.64
C PHE A 161 -7.81 -8.34 -2.08
N THR A 162 -7.08 -9.38 -2.51
CA THR A 162 -6.58 -9.45 -3.90
C THR A 162 -7.69 -9.68 -4.93
N THR A 163 -8.87 -10.17 -4.54
CA THR A 163 -10.02 -10.31 -5.46
C THR A 163 -10.77 -9.00 -5.63
N PHE A 164 -11.07 -8.29 -4.54
CA PHE A 164 -12.00 -7.16 -4.54
C PHE A 164 -11.35 -5.77 -4.44
N MET A 165 -10.10 -5.68 -3.96
CA MET A 165 -9.38 -4.41 -3.82
C MET A 165 -8.11 -4.33 -4.68
N ALA A 166 -7.37 -5.44 -4.82
CA ALA A 166 -6.06 -5.47 -5.47
C ALA A 166 -5.90 -6.53 -6.60
N PRO A 167 -6.80 -6.58 -7.60
CA PRO A 167 -6.78 -7.61 -8.65
C PRO A 167 -5.49 -7.63 -9.48
N ALA A 168 -4.83 -6.49 -9.69
CA ALA A 168 -3.61 -6.38 -10.50
C ALA A 168 -2.39 -7.14 -9.92
N ILE A 169 -2.44 -7.52 -8.63
CA ILE A 169 -1.39 -8.33 -7.99
C ILE A 169 -1.85 -9.75 -7.63
N LYS A 170 -3.13 -10.12 -7.83
CA LYS A 170 -3.69 -11.41 -7.39
C LYS A 170 -2.91 -12.62 -7.89
N ALA A 171 -2.57 -12.65 -9.19
CA ALA A 171 -1.80 -13.73 -9.80
C ALA A 171 -0.31 -13.77 -9.38
N LYS A 172 0.15 -12.76 -8.64
CA LYS A 172 1.55 -12.61 -8.17
C LYS A 172 1.72 -13.00 -6.71
N VAL A 173 0.63 -13.28 -5.98
CA VAL A 173 0.69 -13.62 -4.56
C VAL A 173 0.75 -15.14 -4.38
N HIS A 174 1.82 -15.61 -3.73
CA HIS A 174 2.10 -17.04 -3.56
C HIS A 174 2.19 -17.38 -2.07
N SER A 175 1.27 -18.21 -1.58
CA SER A 175 1.29 -18.70 -0.20
C SER A 175 2.22 -19.91 -0.07
N LEU A 176 3.31 -19.77 0.68
CA LEU A 176 4.31 -20.81 0.95
C LEU A 176 4.15 -21.34 2.39
N PRO A 177 4.01 -22.66 2.60
CA PRO A 177 3.76 -23.23 3.94
C PRO A 177 5.00 -23.25 4.85
N GLY A 178 6.19 -22.99 4.31
CA GLY A 178 7.48 -23.01 5.03
C GLY A 178 8.58 -22.30 4.25
N VAL A 179 9.73 -22.03 4.88
CA VAL A 179 10.80 -21.24 4.27
C VAL A 179 11.53 -22.02 3.17
N GLU A 180 11.61 -23.35 3.24
CA GLU A 180 12.29 -24.16 2.21
C GLU A 180 11.76 -23.88 0.79
N HIS A 181 10.44 -23.72 0.64
CA HIS A 181 9.85 -23.42 -0.66
C HIS A 181 10.28 -22.05 -1.22
N LEU A 182 10.66 -21.09 -0.37
CA LEU A 182 11.20 -19.81 -0.81
C LEU A 182 12.60 -19.99 -1.41
N TYR A 183 13.39 -20.97 -0.93
CA TYR A 183 14.71 -21.28 -1.48
C TYR A 183 14.68 -21.80 -2.93
N SER A 184 13.51 -22.22 -3.43
CA SER A 184 13.31 -22.52 -4.86
C SER A 184 13.42 -21.26 -5.75
N ALA A 185 13.08 -20.08 -5.22
CA ALA A 185 13.05 -18.82 -5.96
C ALA A 185 14.21 -17.86 -5.63
N ILE A 186 14.70 -17.88 -4.38
CA ILE A 186 15.71 -16.96 -3.83
C ILE A 186 16.74 -17.79 -3.07
N THR A 187 18.04 -17.68 -3.33
CA THR A 187 19.01 -18.53 -2.62
C THR A 187 19.20 -18.08 -1.16
N LYS A 188 19.56 -19.03 -0.27
CA LYS A 188 19.59 -18.79 1.19
C LYS A 188 20.59 -17.70 1.60
N ASP A 189 21.69 -17.56 0.87
CA ASP A 189 22.70 -16.51 1.02
C ASP A 189 22.18 -15.09 0.69
N GLN A 190 21.08 -14.97 -0.05
CA GLN A 190 20.46 -13.68 -0.40
C GLN A 190 19.37 -13.26 0.59
N LEU A 191 19.04 -14.09 1.58
CA LEU A 191 17.96 -13.86 2.54
C LEU A 191 18.50 -13.74 3.97
N GLU A 192 18.60 -12.51 4.45
CA GLU A 192 18.80 -12.21 5.87
C GLU A 192 17.47 -12.46 6.61
N ILE A 193 17.25 -13.70 7.04
CA ILE A 193 16.02 -14.12 7.75
C ILE A 193 16.26 -14.08 9.27
N PRO A 194 15.45 -13.32 10.05
CA PRO A 194 15.48 -13.32 11.51
C PRO A 194 15.35 -14.72 12.12
N ALA A 195 16.20 -15.03 13.11
CA ALA A 195 16.32 -16.37 13.72
C ALA A 195 14.99 -16.97 14.18
N TYR A 196 14.09 -16.16 14.76
CA TYR A 196 12.76 -16.61 15.22
C TYR A 196 11.89 -17.21 14.11
N ILE A 197 12.14 -16.87 12.85
CA ILE A 197 11.41 -17.41 11.69
C ILE A 197 11.96 -18.79 11.34
N THR A 198 13.29 -18.95 11.31
CA THR A 198 13.94 -20.23 11.05
C THR A 198 13.74 -21.22 12.18
N GLU A 199 13.70 -20.76 13.44
CA GLU A 199 13.35 -21.57 14.61
C GLU A 199 11.91 -22.10 14.51
N TYR A 200 10.96 -21.22 14.14
CA TYR A 200 9.56 -21.61 13.95
C TYR A 200 9.40 -22.59 12.78
N ASP A 201 10.04 -22.33 11.64
CA ASP A 201 10.01 -23.20 10.45
C ASP A 201 10.61 -24.58 10.73
N MET A 202 11.71 -24.65 11.48
CA MET A 202 12.26 -25.93 11.93
C MET A 202 11.32 -26.65 12.91
N ALA A 203 10.62 -25.93 13.79
CA ALA A 203 9.67 -26.52 14.74
C ALA A 203 8.37 -27.03 14.10
N THR A 204 7.88 -26.39 13.03
CA THR A 204 6.63 -26.80 12.34
C THR A 204 6.88 -27.70 11.13
N ASN A 205 7.93 -27.45 10.35
CA ASN A 205 8.19 -28.08 9.07
C ASN A 205 9.46 -28.95 9.05
N GLY A 206 10.30 -28.92 10.09
CA GLY A 206 11.60 -29.62 10.09
C GLY A 206 11.55 -31.13 9.83
N LEU A 207 10.47 -31.81 10.21
CA LEU A 207 10.24 -33.22 9.88
C LEU A 207 9.92 -33.45 8.38
N HIS A 208 9.33 -32.46 7.71
CA HIS A 208 9.06 -32.51 6.27
C HIS A 208 10.30 -32.18 5.42
N TYR A 209 11.29 -31.50 6.00
CA TYR A 209 12.58 -31.19 5.37
C TYR A 209 13.61 -32.32 5.48
N PHE A 210 13.31 -33.36 6.25
CA PHE A 210 14.16 -34.55 6.35
C PHE A 210 13.96 -35.47 5.14
N ASN A 211 14.72 -35.21 4.07
CA ASN A 211 14.92 -36.19 2.99
C ASN A 211 15.96 -37.24 3.46
N PRO A 212 15.58 -38.51 3.70
CA PRO A 212 16.56 -39.54 4.02
C PRO A 212 17.48 -39.79 2.82
N VAL A 213 18.80 -39.76 3.06
CA VAL A 213 19.79 -40.16 2.05
C VAL A 213 19.54 -41.63 1.68
N PRO A 214 19.38 -41.98 0.40
CA PRO A 214 19.22 -43.38 0.00
C PRO A 214 20.43 -44.20 0.43
N THR A 215 20.21 -45.20 1.28
CA THR A 215 21.22 -46.19 1.64
C THR A 215 21.54 -47.03 0.41
N ALA A 216 22.69 -46.76 -0.23
CA ALA A 216 23.20 -47.59 -1.30
C ALA A 216 23.27 -49.06 -0.83
N SER A 217 22.71 -49.94 -1.65
CA SER A 217 22.54 -51.39 -1.42
C SER A 217 23.29 -52.16 -2.49
#